data_AF-A0A1F8SA00-F1
#
_entry.id   AF-A0A1F8SA00-F1
#
_cell.length_a   1.000
_cell.length_b   1.000
_cell.length_c   1.000
_cell.angle_alpha   90.00
_cell.angle_beta   90.00
_cell.angle_gamma   90.00
#
_symmetry.space_group_name_H-M   'P 1'
#
loop_
_entity.id
_entity.type
_entity.pdbx_description
1 polymer ?
#
loop_
_entity_poly.entity_id
_entity_poly.type
_entity_poly.pdbx_seq_one_letter_code
_entity_poly.pdbx_strand_id
1 'polypeptide(L)'
;MRISTRRPSTTRPIRRLATVAAALVILSLTFGGAAAHAPDPVLGGGLFGQNQDLRFRWRAGSEPTAAIKTAIKTAAADANASRGAKAATFTYDAAGSNPIGYGLGATCGVNGLACFTRTAPTGFTMWLREQGHVFDWGTLKWCQAYASPPNGCYDAETIALDEFGHVEVLGHHGNFADDSDYLDAVVQTYSRTKPAAGWNMHTFGRCDVATLQLQYDMQAWTAKYSTCLDLSTELKLAASPIAVPVGGTTTLTATLKVVDYDSYVLLGGNPISGRIVTLQRRAPGATGWTTVGAMPAGAGAGSYILSQRPQVDTEYRAVFTKPADEGLKGDTAPTVTVYASTCTAAAATTSTIAVPCL
;
A
#
# COMPACT_ATOMS: atom_id res chain seq x y z
N MET A 1 -2.32 92.73 -8.74
CA MET A 1 -3.52 93.16 -9.48
C MET A 1 -4.38 91.92 -9.74
N ARG A 2 -5.67 91.94 -9.34
CA ARG A 2 -6.68 90.84 -9.26
C ARG A 2 -6.41 89.79 -8.17
N ILE A 3 -7.05 89.75 -6.99
CA ILE A 3 -8.46 89.87 -6.52
C ILE A 3 -9.36 88.65 -6.84
N SER A 4 -9.64 87.87 -5.76
CA SER A 4 -10.89 87.18 -5.38
C SER A 4 -11.33 85.95 -6.21
N THR A 5 -11.89 84.85 -5.67
CA THR A 5 -13.00 84.74 -4.69
C THR A 5 -13.03 83.40 -3.91
N ARG A 6 -13.75 83.42 -2.78
CA ARG A 6 -13.97 82.43 -1.72
C ARG A 6 -15.04 81.34 -1.99
N ARG A 7 -14.88 80.20 -1.27
CA ARG A 7 -15.87 79.32 -0.55
C ARG A 7 -16.90 78.50 -1.40
N PRO A 8 -17.54 77.41 -0.88
CA PRO A 8 -17.68 76.97 0.52
C PRO A 8 -17.45 75.46 0.84
N SER A 9 -17.37 75.22 2.15
CA SER A 9 -17.48 73.93 2.86
C SER A 9 -18.84 73.26 2.66
N THR A 10 -18.83 71.94 2.43
CA THR A 10 -19.94 71.03 2.75
C THR A 10 -19.40 69.79 3.47
N THR A 11 -19.58 69.81 4.79
CA THR A 11 -19.54 68.64 5.68
C THR A 11 -20.54 67.58 5.23
N ARG A 12 -20.07 66.35 4.98
CA ARG A 12 -20.90 65.13 4.98
C ARG A 12 -20.48 64.22 6.14
N PRO A 13 -21.43 63.72 6.95
CA PRO A 13 -21.16 62.72 7.98
C PRO A 13 -21.13 61.34 7.31
N ILE A 14 -19.94 60.79 7.06
CA ILE A 14 -19.80 59.39 6.70
C ILE A 14 -19.76 58.58 7.98
N ARG A 15 -20.89 57.87 8.21
CA ARG A 15 -21.07 56.82 9.20
C ARG A 15 -19.86 55.89 9.17
N ARG A 16 -19.25 55.69 10.34
CA ARG A 16 -18.21 54.69 10.58
C ARG A 16 -18.79 53.30 10.33
N LEU A 17 -18.50 52.74 9.15
CA LEU A 17 -18.49 51.28 8.94
C LEU A 17 -17.19 50.77 9.56
N ALA A 18 -17.30 50.14 10.73
CA ALA A 18 -16.23 49.37 11.33
C ALA A 18 -16.11 48.05 10.57
N THR A 19 -15.27 48.03 9.55
CA THR A 19 -14.95 46.83 8.77
C THR A 19 -13.75 46.13 9.40
N VAL A 20 -14.05 44.95 9.95
CA VAL A 20 -13.22 43.73 10.04
C VAL A 20 -11.80 43.87 9.47
N ALA A 21 -10.79 43.92 10.35
CA ALA A 21 -9.39 43.73 9.98
C ALA A 21 -8.67 42.97 11.12
N ALA A 22 -9.04 41.70 11.28
CA ALA A 22 -8.26 40.75 12.08
C ALA A 22 -8.53 39.34 11.56
N ALA A 23 -7.46 38.55 11.46
CA ALA A 23 -7.40 37.15 11.04
C ALA A 23 -7.53 36.89 9.53
N LEU A 24 -6.42 37.03 8.80
CA LEU A 24 -6.08 36.09 7.72
C LEU A 24 -4.59 36.23 7.34
N VAL A 25 -3.67 36.06 8.31
CA VAL A 25 -2.31 35.63 7.95
C VAL A 25 -2.42 34.13 7.76
N ILE A 26 -2.75 33.75 6.53
CA ILE A 26 -2.61 32.39 6.02
C ILE A 26 -1.14 32.06 6.17
N LEU A 27 -0.81 31.37 7.25
CA LEU A 27 0.46 30.66 7.38
C LEU A 27 0.37 29.47 6.43
N SER A 28 0.52 29.74 5.14
CA SER A 28 0.87 28.74 4.14
C SER A 28 2.31 28.32 4.42
N LEU A 29 2.49 27.57 5.50
CA LEU A 29 3.54 26.59 5.60
C LEU A 29 3.27 25.64 4.44
N THR A 30 3.88 25.94 3.30
CA THR A 30 4.24 24.92 2.33
C THR A 30 5.19 23.99 3.07
N PHE A 31 4.64 23.07 3.85
CA PHE A 31 5.32 21.84 4.16
C PHE A 31 5.65 21.28 2.78
N GLY A 32 6.91 21.42 2.38
CA GLY A 32 7.45 20.62 1.30
C GLY A 32 7.26 19.19 1.76
N GLY A 33 6.13 18.58 1.38
CA GLY A 33 5.92 17.18 1.60
C GLY A 33 7.11 16.51 0.96
N ALA A 34 7.93 15.82 1.76
CA ALA A 34 8.93 14.91 1.22
C ALA A 34 8.20 14.13 0.12
N ALA A 35 8.74 14.19 -1.10
CA ALA A 35 8.10 13.58 -2.25
C ALA A 35 7.84 12.12 -1.86
N ALA A 36 6.57 11.74 -1.73
CA ALA A 36 6.22 10.39 -1.34
C ALA A 36 6.86 9.46 -2.37
N HIS A 37 7.72 8.56 -1.90
CA HIS A 37 8.39 7.61 -2.78
C HIS A 37 7.32 6.75 -3.47
N ALA A 38 7.44 6.63 -4.79
CA ALA A 38 6.51 5.88 -5.61
C ALA A 38 6.90 4.39 -5.67
N PRO A 39 5.98 3.49 -6.04
CA PRO A 39 6.31 2.10 -6.31
C PRO A 39 7.43 1.99 -7.35
N ASP A 40 8.23 0.93 -7.24
CA ASP A 40 9.33 0.69 -8.18
C ASP A 40 8.83 0.56 -9.62
N PRO A 41 9.62 1.02 -10.61
CA PRO A 41 9.29 0.79 -12.00
C PRO A 41 9.07 -0.69 -12.30
N VAL A 42 8.21 -0.99 -13.28
CA VAL A 42 7.98 -2.35 -13.76
C VAL A 42 8.87 -2.59 -14.97
N LEU A 43 9.70 -3.62 -14.93
CA LEU A 43 10.43 -4.10 -16.10
C LEU A 43 9.47 -4.64 -17.16
N GLY A 44 9.80 -4.46 -18.43
CA GLY A 44 9.00 -5.02 -19.52
C GLY A 44 8.96 -6.56 -19.53
N GLY A 45 7.98 -7.12 -20.24
CA GLY A 45 7.80 -8.58 -20.41
C GLY A 45 6.53 -9.11 -19.73
N GLY A 46 6.31 -10.43 -19.79
CA GLY A 46 5.19 -11.09 -19.11
C GLY A 46 5.39 -11.16 -17.58
N LEU A 47 4.43 -11.70 -16.83
CA LEU A 47 4.57 -12.00 -15.39
C LEU A 47 4.75 -13.51 -15.16
N PHE A 48 5.39 -13.87 -14.05
CA PHE A 48 5.27 -15.25 -13.57
C PHE A 48 3.86 -15.50 -13.03
N GLY A 49 3.47 -16.76 -12.86
CA GLY A 49 2.20 -17.09 -12.21
C GLY A 49 2.21 -16.66 -10.74
N GLN A 50 1.03 -16.30 -10.21
CA GLN A 50 0.90 -16.01 -8.79
C GLN A 50 1.32 -17.21 -7.93
N ASN A 51 2.22 -17.00 -6.98
CA ASN A 51 2.86 -18.03 -6.14
C ASN A 51 3.52 -19.16 -6.95
N GLN A 52 3.97 -18.90 -8.18
CA GLN A 52 4.70 -19.89 -8.95
C GLN A 52 6.01 -20.26 -8.25
N ASP A 53 6.23 -21.56 -8.00
CA ASP A 53 7.50 -22.06 -7.45
C ASP A 53 8.57 -22.09 -8.54
N LEU A 54 9.54 -21.18 -8.43
CA LEU A 54 10.69 -21.06 -9.31
C LEU A 54 11.90 -21.72 -8.68
N ARG A 55 12.11 -22.99 -9.06
CA ARG A 55 13.22 -23.79 -8.54
C ARG A 55 14.52 -23.48 -9.25
N PHE A 56 15.54 -23.11 -8.49
CA PHE A 56 16.86 -22.80 -9.03
C PHE A 56 17.91 -23.82 -8.60
N ARG A 57 18.93 -23.96 -9.43
CA ARG A 57 20.10 -24.82 -9.19
C ARG A 57 21.39 -24.08 -9.50
N TRP A 58 22.52 -24.63 -9.09
CA TRP A 58 23.81 -24.12 -9.51
C TRP A 58 24.10 -24.51 -10.96
N ARG A 59 24.68 -23.58 -11.71
CA ARG A 59 25.16 -23.83 -13.06
C ARG A 59 26.43 -24.68 -13.02
N ALA A 60 26.41 -25.81 -13.72
CA ALA A 60 27.58 -26.68 -13.84
C ALA A 60 28.78 -25.92 -14.43
N GLY A 61 29.96 -26.08 -13.81
CA GLY A 61 31.18 -25.38 -14.22
C GLY A 61 31.26 -23.90 -13.81
N SER A 62 30.22 -23.36 -13.17
CA SER A 62 30.19 -21.98 -12.65
C SER A 62 29.47 -21.97 -11.30
N GLU A 63 29.79 -22.95 -10.46
CA GLU A 63 29.17 -23.06 -9.15
C GLU A 63 29.72 -22.00 -8.18
N PRO A 64 28.87 -21.33 -7.38
CA PRO A 64 29.36 -20.41 -6.38
C PRO A 64 30.14 -21.11 -5.27
N THR A 65 31.01 -20.36 -4.59
CA THR A 65 31.66 -20.85 -3.36
C THR A 65 30.61 -21.12 -2.27
N ALA A 66 30.96 -21.90 -1.24
CA ALA A 66 30.00 -22.24 -0.17
C ALA A 66 29.37 -21.00 0.49
N ALA A 67 30.17 -19.96 0.73
CA ALA A 67 29.69 -18.71 1.33
C ALA A 67 28.69 -17.98 0.41
N ILE A 68 28.96 -17.92 -0.89
CA ILE A 68 28.06 -17.30 -1.87
C ILE A 68 26.80 -18.15 -2.10
N LYS A 69 26.91 -19.48 -2.09
CA LYS A 69 25.74 -20.38 -2.12
C LYS A 69 24.81 -20.12 -0.94
N THR A 70 25.36 -19.88 0.25
CA THR A 70 24.58 -19.51 1.43
C THR A 70 23.89 -18.16 1.22
N ALA A 71 24.62 -17.12 0.83
CA ALA A 71 24.06 -15.78 0.59
C ALA A 71 22.90 -15.79 -0.41
N ILE A 72 23.04 -16.47 -1.55
CA ILE A 72 21.98 -16.55 -2.56
C ILE A 72 20.74 -17.28 -2.02
N LYS A 73 20.92 -18.34 -1.23
CA LYS A 73 19.79 -19.05 -0.61
C LYS A 73 19.10 -18.22 0.46
N THR A 74 19.85 -17.43 1.23
CA THR A 74 19.27 -16.49 2.19
C THR A 74 18.47 -15.42 1.45
N ALA A 75 19.02 -14.81 0.41
CA ALA A 75 18.32 -13.83 -0.43
C ALA A 75 17.02 -14.38 -1.03
N ALA A 76 17.02 -15.64 -1.49
CA ALA A 76 15.80 -16.30 -1.95
C ALA A 76 14.75 -16.45 -0.82
N ALA A 77 15.19 -16.80 0.40
CA ALA A 77 14.33 -16.87 1.57
C ALA A 77 13.79 -15.48 1.96
N ASP A 78 14.62 -14.43 1.88
CA ASP A 78 14.25 -13.05 2.16
C ASP A 78 13.20 -12.55 1.16
N ALA A 79 13.43 -12.77 -0.14
CA ALA A 79 12.45 -12.47 -1.19
C ALA A 79 11.11 -13.16 -0.88
N ASN A 80 11.14 -14.45 -0.55
CA ASN A 80 9.95 -15.21 -0.19
C ASN A 80 9.24 -14.67 1.06
N ALA A 81 9.99 -14.21 2.06
CA ALA A 81 9.43 -13.73 3.33
C ALA A 81 8.90 -12.31 3.23
N SER A 82 9.48 -11.48 2.36
CA SER A 82 9.23 -10.04 2.32
C SER A 82 8.37 -9.54 1.16
N ARG A 83 8.12 -10.36 0.13
CA ARG A 83 7.37 -9.94 -1.08
C ARG A 83 5.99 -9.31 -0.85
N GLY A 84 5.32 -9.61 0.27
CA GLY A 84 4.02 -9.01 0.66
C GLY A 84 2.88 -9.19 -0.36
N ALA A 85 3.07 -10.04 -1.37
CA ALA A 85 2.24 -10.23 -2.54
C ALA A 85 2.21 -11.73 -2.92
N LYS A 86 1.36 -12.10 -3.88
CA LYS A 86 1.42 -13.44 -4.48
C LYS A 86 2.45 -13.53 -5.60
N ALA A 87 3.57 -12.80 -5.50
CA ALA A 87 4.67 -12.97 -6.44
C ALA A 87 5.24 -14.40 -6.37
N ALA A 88 6.16 -14.73 -7.28
CA ALA A 88 6.74 -16.05 -7.35
C ALA A 88 7.50 -16.41 -6.05
N THR A 89 7.84 -17.68 -5.88
CA THR A 89 8.72 -18.10 -4.78
C THR A 89 9.96 -18.76 -5.30
N PHE A 90 11.09 -18.53 -4.64
CA PHE A 90 12.38 -19.08 -5.06
C PHE A 90 12.82 -20.20 -4.13
N THR A 91 13.09 -21.37 -4.71
CA THR A 91 13.51 -22.55 -3.93
C THR A 91 14.77 -23.15 -4.54
N TYR A 92 15.79 -23.42 -3.74
CA TYR A 92 16.93 -24.19 -4.22
C TYR A 92 16.54 -25.67 -4.38
N ASP A 93 16.78 -26.22 -5.56
CA ASP A 93 16.62 -27.63 -5.90
C ASP A 93 17.75 -28.02 -6.85
N ALA A 94 18.50 -29.08 -6.55
CA ALA A 94 19.60 -29.52 -7.42
C ALA A 94 19.11 -29.90 -8.83
N ALA A 95 17.84 -30.30 -8.97
CA ALA A 95 17.18 -30.60 -10.24
C ALA A 95 16.41 -29.38 -10.81
N GLY A 96 16.52 -28.20 -10.21
CA GLY A 96 15.81 -26.99 -10.63
C GLY A 96 16.10 -26.59 -12.07
N SER A 97 15.12 -25.99 -12.75
CA SER A 97 15.25 -25.58 -14.16
C SER A 97 15.97 -24.25 -14.34
N ASN A 98 16.09 -23.43 -13.28
CA ASN A 98 16.64 -22.08 -13.35
C ASN A 98 18.11 -22.06 -12.87
N PRO A 99 19.10 -21.97 -13.78
CA PRO A 99 20.51 -22.00 -13.40
C PRO A 99 20.99 -20.63 -12.87
N ILE A 100 21.64 -20.67 -11.70
CA ILE A 100 22.38 -19.54 -11.14
C ILE A 100 23.88 -19.84 -11.22
N GLY A 101 24.64 -18.93 -11.84
CA GLY A 101 26.07 -19.05 -12.02
C GLY A 101 26.87 -18.03 -11.20
N TYR A 102 28.15 -18.36 -10.97
CA TYR A 102 29.12 -17.47 -10.35
C TYR A 102 30.45 -17.62 -11.09
N GLY A 103 31.05 -16.50 -11.53
CA GLY A 103 32.37 -16.50 -12.14
C GLY A 103 32.49 -15.75 -13.46
N LEU A 104 33.64 -15.96 -14.12
CA LEU A 104 34.07 -15.27 -15.35
C LEU A 104 33.08 -15.42 -16.52
N GLY A 105 32.21 -16.42 -16.47
CA GLY A 105 31.13 -16.64 -17.44
C GLY A 105 29.93 -15.69 -17.27
N ALA A 106 29.93 -14.82 -16.26
CA ALA A 106 28.89 -13.82 -16.05
C ALA A 106 28.83 -12.84 -17.23
N THR A 107 27.76 -12.92 -18.02
CA THR A 107 27.49 -12.05 -19.18
C THR A 107 26.86 -10.72 -18.77
N CYS A 108 27.16 -10.25 -17.57
CA CYS A 108 26.61 -9.00 -17.07
C CYS A 108 27.22 -7.83 -17.85
N GLY A 109 26.52 -6.69 -17.88
CA GLY A 109 27.07 -5.46 -18.46
C GLY A 109 28.42 -5.08 -17.84
N VAL A 110 29.16 -4.19 -18.49
CA VAL A 110 30.56 -3.84 -18.11
C VAL A 110 30.71 -3.51 -16.62
N ASN A 111 29.70 -2.91 -15.99
CA ASN A 111 29.72 -2.54 -14.57
C ASN A 111 28.77 -3.37 -13.68
N GLY A 112 28.10 -4.38 -14.24
CA GLY A 112 27.14 -5.19 -13.47
C GLY A 112 27.86 -6.15 -12.53
N LEU A 113 27.58 -6.07 -11.23
CA LEU A 113 28.10 -7.02 -10.23
C LEU A 113 27.41 -8.39 -10.34
N ALA A 114 26.13 -8.34 -10.68
CA ALA A 114 25.29 -9.45 -11.02
C ALA A 114 24.40 -9.07 -12.21
N CYS A 115 23.65 -10.05 -12.70
CA CYS A 115 22.64 -9.84 -13.72
C CYS A 115 21.70 -11.04 -13.77
N PHE A 116 20.55 -10.81 -14.38
CA PHE A 116 19.53 -11.82 -14.61
C PHE A 116 19.12 -11.88 -16.08
N THR A 117 18.51 -12.99 -16.47
CA THR A 117 17.66 -13.08 -17.66
C THR A 117 16.32 -13.64 -17.24
N ARG A 118 15.25 -13.21 -17.88
CA ARG A 118 13.90 -13.64 -17.52
C ARG A 118 13.05 -13.92 -18.76
N THR A 119 12.41 -15.08 -18.76
CA THR A 119 11.46 -15.51 -19.78
C THR A 119 10.21 -15.98 -19.06
N ALA A 120 9.39 -15.06 -18.56
CA ALA A 120 8.17 -15.44 -17.87
C ALA A 120 7.14 -16.05 -18.86
N PRO A 121 6.41 -17.11 -18.46
CA PRO A 121 6.42 -17.75 -17.14
C PRO A 121 7.39 -18.95 -17.03
N THR A 122 8.27 -19.17 -18.01
CA THR A 122 8.99 -20.45 -18.17
C THR A 122 10.28 -20.56 -17.36
N GLY A 123 10.98 -19.45 -17.11
CA GLY A 123 12.15 -19.49 -16.25
C GLY A 123 12.99 -18.22 -16.23
N PHE A 124 14.10 -18.31 -15.52
CA PHE A 124 15.10 -17.26 -15.38
C PHE A 124 16.50 -17.86 -15.29
N THR A 125 17.50 -17.01 -15.48
CA THR A 125 18.89 -17.29 -15.10
C THR A 125 19.44 -16.12 -14.33
N MET A 126 20.42 -16.35 -13.48
CA MET A 126 21.09 -15.30 -12.72
C MET A 126 22.58 -15.57 -12.67
N TRP A 127 23.38 -14.51 -12.59
CA TRP A 127 24.82 -14.59 -12.52
C TRP A 127 25.36 -13.59 -11.52
N LEU A 128 26.33 -14.01 -10.71
CA LEU A 128 27.15 -13.11 -9.90
C LEU A 128 28.59 -13.17 -10.42
N ARG A 129 29.28 -12.02 -10.49
CA ARG A 129 30.71 -12.00 -10.81
C ARG A 129 31.55 -12.57 -9.67
N GLU A 130 32.71 -13.13 -10.01
CA GLU A 130 33.63 -13.68 -9.01
C GLU A 130 34.24 -12.62 -8.08
N GLN A 131 34.52 -13.07 -6.87
CA GLN A 131 35.47 -12.44 -5.97
C GLN A 131 36.78 -12.12 -6.70
N GLY A 132 37.23 -10.87 -6.62
CA GLY A 132 38.45 -10.45 -7.29
C GLY A 132 38.27 -9.97 -8.74
N HIS A 133 37.04 -9.93 -9.26
CA HIS A 133 36.78 -9.36 -10.59
C HIS A 133 37.29 -7.93 -10.68
N VAL A 134 37.99 -7.59 -11.76
CA VAL A 134 38.58 -6.26 -11.98
C VAL A 134 37.66 -5.43 -12.86
N PHE A 135 37.25 -4.28 -12.33
CA PHE A 135 36.56 -3.20 -13.02
C PHE A 135 37.48 -1.99 -13.18
N ASP A 136 37.11 -1.05 -14.04
CA ASP A 136 37.84 0.22 -14.20
C ASP A 136 37.92 1.04 -12.91
N TRP A 137 36.96 0.85 -12.00
CA TRP A 137 36.90 1.53 -10.69
C TRP A 137 37.55 0.74 -9.54
N GLY A 138 37.99 -0.50 -9.76
CA GLY A 138 38.63 -1.31 -8.72
C GLY A 138 38.33 -2.80 -8.79
N THR A 139 38.53 -3.49 -7.66
CA THR A 139 38.36 -4.94 -7.57
C THR A 139 37.15 -5.30 -6.71
N LEU A 140 36.27 -6.16 -7.24
CA LEU A 140 35.11 -6.67 -6.54
C LEU A 140 35.50 -7.48 -5.31
N LYS A 141 34.87 -7.15 -4.18
CA LYS A 141 35.01 -7.85 -2.91
C LYS A 141 33.62 -8.20 -2.41
N TRP A 142 33.33 -9.48 -2.24
CA TRP A 142 32.12 -9.96 -1.56
C TRP A 142 32.37 -10.02 -0.06
N CYS A 143 31.50 -9.42 0.75
CA CYS A 143 31.67 -9.41 2.20
C CYS A 143 31.72 -10.85 2.78
N GLN A 144 30.93 -11.77 2.21
CA GLN A 144 30.88 -13.18 2.58
C GLN A 144 32.16 -13.97 2.28
N ALA A 145 33.10 -13.41 1.49
CA ALA A 145 34.38 -14.05 1.22
C ALA A 145 35.42 -13.84 2.34
N TYR A 146 35.11 -13.02 3.35
CA TYR A 146 36.04 -12.64 4.41
C TYR A 146 35.47 -12.96 5.80
N ALA A 147 36.34 -13.44 6.70
CA ALA A 147 35.98 -13.59 8.11
C ALA A 147 35.76 -12.23 8.81
N SER A 148 36.47 -11.19 8.35
CA SER A 148 36.27 -9.79 8.74
C SER A 148 36.11 -8.96 7.47
N PRO A 149 34.88 -8.58 7.10
CA PRO A 149 34.63 -7.88 5.84
C PRO A 149 35.36 -6.54 5.75
N PRO A 150 36.18 -6.30 4.70
CA PRO A 150 36.88 -5.04 4.54
C PRO A 150 35.92 -3.92 4.11
N ASN A 151 36.35 -2.67 4.29
CA ASN A 151 35.64 -1.54 3.66
C ASN A 151 35.65 -1.69 2.14
N GLY A 152 34.55 -1.30 1.50
CA GLY A 152 34.40 -1.43 0.05
C GLY A 152 33.94 -2.80 -0.43
N CYS A 153 33.58 -3.74 0.45
CA CYS A 153 32.94 -4.99 0.02
C CYS A 153 31.45 -4.80 -0.26
N TYR A 154 30.90 -5.58 -1.17
CA TYR A 154 29.48 -5.70 -1.47
C TYR A 154 28.87 -6.88 -0.74
N ASP A 155 27.64 -6.72 -0.30
CA ASP A 155 26.87 -7.79 0.33
C ASP A 155 26.26 -8.69 -0.75
N ALA A 156 26.76 -9.91 -0.92
CA ALA A 156 26.28 -10.83 -1.95
C ALA A 156 24.82 -11.25 -1.75
N GLU A 157 24.31 -11.22 -0.50
CA GLU A 157 22.92 -11.53 -0.19
C GLU A 157 22.01 -10.43 -0.73
N THR A 158 22.33 -9.18 -0.41
CA THR A 158 21.58 -8.02 -0.93
C THR A 158 21.61 -7.96 -2.46
N ILE A 159 22.78 -8.17 -3.08
CA ILE A 159 22.85 -8.19 -4.55
C ILE A 159 22.01 -9.33 -5.12
N ALA A 160 22.04 -10.51 -4.51
CA ALA A 160 21.17 -11.61 -4.98
C ALA A 160 19.68 -11.28 -4.80
N LEU A 161 19.30 -10.56 -3.73
CA LEU A 161 17.92 -10.14 -3.47
C LEU A 161 17.43 -9.11 -4.49
N ASP A 162 18.27 -8.12 -4.83
CA ASP A 162 18.06 -7.16 -5.94
C ASP A 162 17.77 -7.90 -7.26
N GLU A 163 18.62 -8.86 -7.61
CA GLU A 163 18.43 -9.67 -8.83
C GLU A 163 17.18 -10.58 -8.77
N PHE A 164 16.81 -11.11 -7.60
CA PHE A 164 15.52 -11.80 -7.46
C PHE A 164 14.35 -10.85 -7.67
N GLY A 165 14.42 -9.61 -7.18
CA GLY A 165 13.43 -8.57 -7.45
C GLY A 165 13.27 -8.30 -8.95
N HIS A 166 14.37 -8.23 -9.68
CA HIS A 166 14.34 -8.15 -11.14
C HIS A 166 13.68 -9.35 -11.82
N VAL A 167 13.96 -10.57 -11.33
CA VAL A 167 13.26 -11.78 -11.78
C VAL A 167 11.76 -11.65 -11.51
N GLU A 168 11.35 -10.99 -10.42
CA GLU A 168 9.94 -10.75 -10.13
C GLU A 168 9.30 -9.62 -10.93
N VAL A 169 10.06 -8.86 -11.75
CA VAL A 169 9.66 -7.70 -12.60
C VAL A 169 10.01 -6.33 -12.03
N LEU A 170 10.64 -6.23 -10.86
CA LEU A 170 11.03 -4.95 -10.28
C LEU A 170 12.14 -4.32 -11.12
N GLY A 171 11.95 -3.07 -11.52
CA GLY A 171 13.01 -2.22 -12.06
C GLY A 171 13.72 -1.49 -10.93
N HIS A 172 14.87 -0.90 -11.24
CA HIS A 172 15.59 -0.12 -10.23
C HIS A 172 14.74 1.02 -9.69
N HIS A 173 14.69 1.13 -8.36
CA HIS A 173 14.18 2.30 -7.67
C HIS A 173 15.03 3.55 -8.01
N GLY A 174 14.44 4.72 -7.80
CA GLY A 174 15.16 5.98 -7.96
C GLY A 174 16.26 6.11 -6.93
N ASN A 175 17.45 6.60 -7.32
CA ASN A 175 18.51 6.90 -6.35
C ASN A 175 18.39 8.36 -5.91
N PHE A 176 18.07 8.61 -4.64
CA PHE A 176 17.98 9.97 -4.12
C PHE A 176 19.33 10.43 -3.58
N ALA A 177 19.58 11.74 -3.61
CA ALA A 177 20.86 12.31 -3.17
C ALA A 177 21.09 12.18 -1.66
N ASP A 178 20.04 11.91 -0.88
CA ASP A 178 20.07 11.73 0.57
C ASP A 178 20.08 10.26 1.00
N ASP A 179 20.22 9.33 0.04
CA ASP A 179 20.22 7.87 0.24
C ASP A 179 18.94 7.32 0.92
N SER A 180 17.84 8.10 0.92
CA SER A 180 16.55 7.66 1.50
C SER A 180 15.93 6.47 0.74
N ASP A 181 16.31 6.26 -0.52
CA ASP A 181 15.93 5.12 -1.35
C ASP A 181 16.29 3.77 -0.73
N TYR A 182 17.39 3.67 0.03
CA TYR A 182 17.80 2.41 0.66
C TYR A 182 16.93 2.00 1.86
N LEU A 183 16.02 2.87 2.30
CA LEU A 183 14.96 2.51 3.24
C LEU A 183 13.69 2.03 2.51
N ASP A 184 13.59 2.28 1.22
CA ASP A 184 12.36 2.14 0.46
C ASP A 184 12.38 0.98 -0.52
N ALA A 185 13.54 0.66 -1.08
CA ALA A 185 13.71 -0.48 -1.96
C ALA A 185 15.10 -1.13 -1.82
N VAL A 186 15.17 -2.43 -2.09
CA VAL A 186 16.42 -3.17 -2.27
C VAL A 186 16.86 -3.18 -3.73
N VAL A 187 15.90 -3.06 -4.66
CA VAL A 187 16.19 -3.08 -6.09
C VAL A 187 16.70 -1.72 -6.54
N GLN A 188 18.01 -1.56 -6.69
CA GLN A 188 18.67 -0.25 -6.79
C GLN A 188 19.55 -0.15 -8.03
N THR A 189 19.59 1.03 -8.65
CA THR A 189 20.43 1.24 -9.83
C THR A 189 21.93 1.16 -9.48
N TYR A 190 22.28 1.64 -8.29
CA TYR A 190 23.64 1.57 -7.78
C TYR A 190 23.67 0.77 -6.50
N SER A 191 24.35 -0.36 -6.53
CA SER A 191 24.67 -1.08 -5.30
C SER A 191 25.70 -0.30 -4.50
N ARG A 192 25.51 -0.20 -3.19
CA ARG A 192 26.48 0.45 -2.29
C ARG A 192 27.41 -0.59 -1.69
N THR A 193 28.69 -0.24 -1.65
CA THR A 193 29.66 -0.99 -0.87
C THR A 193 29.37 -0.79 0.61
N LYS A 194 29.28 -1.88 1.38
CA LYS A 194 29.07 -1.92 2.82
C LYS A 194 27.86 -1.09 3.28
N PRO A 195 26.65 -1.67 3.29
CA PRO A 195 25.46 -0.98 3.75
C PRO A 195 25.60 -0.28 5.10
N ALA A 196 24.96 0.87 5.24
CA ALA A 196 24.84 1.54 6.52
C ALA A 196 23.87 0.81 7.45
N ALA A 197 24.06 0.96 8.76
CA ALA A 197 23.12 0.43 9.73
C ALA A 197 21.73 1.07 9.51
N GLY A 198 20.69 0.24 9.42
CA GLY A 198 19.30 0.67 9.23
C GLY A 198 18.79 0.65 7.79
N TRP A 199 19.64 0.38 6.79
CA TRP A 199 19.17 0.14 5.41
C TRP A 199 18.41 -1.19 5.29
N ASN A 200 17.39 -1.23 4.43
CA ASN A 200 16.60 -2.43 4.15
C ASN A 200 17.32 -3.33 3.15
N MET A 201 18.37 -4.01 3.62
CA MET A 201 19.32 -4.71 2.74
C MET A 201 19.01 -6.19 2.53
N HIS A 202 18.20 -6.80 3.40
CA HIS A 202 17.88 -8.24 3.41
C HIS A 202 16.36 -8.47 3.43
N THR A 203 15.59 -7.50 2.93
CA THR A 203 14.14 -7.61 2.73
C THR A 203 13.74 -6.69 1.60
N PHE A 204 12.76 -7.07 0.77
CA PHE A 204 12.09 -6.12 -0.10
C PHE A 204 11.53 -4.95 0.72
N GLY A 205 11.90 -3.75 0.32
CA GLY A 205 11.43 -2.51 0.89
C GLY A 205 9.98 -2.24 0.53
N ARG A 206 9.41 -1.18 1.12
CA ARG A 206 8.01 -0.84 0.87
C ARG A 206 7.72 -0.57 -0.62
N CYS A 207 8.63 0.04 -1.36
CA CYS A 207 8.38 0.39 -2.76
C CYS A 207 8.55 -0.81 -3.71
N ASP A 208 9.45 -1.76 -3.39
CA ASP A 208 9.49 -3.08 -4.03
C ASP A 208 8.14 -3.80 -3.83
N VAL A 209 7.69 -3.92 -2.57
CA VAL A 209 6.45 -4.62 -2.19
C VAL A 209 5.23 -3.95 -2.82
N ALA A 210 5.20 -2.62 -2.94
CA ALA A 210 4.12 -1.91 -3.60
C ALA A 210 3.95 -2.37 -5.06
N THR A 211 5.06 -2.46 -5.79
CA THR A 211 5.04 -2.91 -7.18
C THR A 211 4.67 -4.39 -7.27
N LEU A 212 5.21 -5.24 -6.40
CA LEU A 212 4.81 -6.65 -6.34
C LEU A 212 3.31 -6.82 -6.04
N GLN A 213 2.73 -6.02 -5.14
CA GLN A 213 1.29 -6.05 -4.85
C GLN A 213 0.46 -5.62 -6.06
N LEU A 214 0.87 -4.58 -6.79
CA LEU A 214 0.18 -4.15 -8.03
C LEU A 214 0.20 -5.25 -9.11
N GLN A 215 1.35 -5.91 -9.29
CA GLN A 215 1.56 -6.88 -10.37
C GLN A 215 1.09 -8.30 -10.04
N TYR A 216 1.10 -8.69 -8.76
CA TYR A 216 0.81 -10.05 -8.33
C TYR A 216 -0.33 -10.17 -7.31
N ASP A 217 -1.05 -9.09 -6.99
CA ASP A 217 -2.09 -9.08 -5.94
C ASP A 217 -1.53 -9.33 -4.52
N MET A 218 -2.35 -9.02 -3.52
CA MET A 218 -2.04 -9.18 -2.10
C MET A 218 -1.90 -10.66 -1.73
N GLN A 219 -0.94 -10.98 -0.86
CA GLN A 219 -0.78 -12.36 -0.35
C GLN A 219 -2.05 -12.87 0.35
N ALA A 220 -2.74 -11.99 1.08
CA ALA A 220 -4.05 -12.20 1.66
C ALA A 220 -4.79 -10.86 1.78
N TRP A 221 -6.13 -10.86 1.78
CA TRP A 221 -6.92 -9.64 1.93
C TRP A 221 -6.80 -8.95 3.30
N THR A 222 -6.18 -9.61 4.28
CA THR A 222 -5.83 -9.05 5.58
C THR A 222 -4.43 -8.44 5.62
N ALA A 223 -3.58 -8.74 4.64
CA ALA A 223 -2.24 -8.21 4.54
C ALA A 223 -2.26 -6.67 4.42
N LYS A 224 -1.16 -6.03 4.80
CA LYS A 224 -1.03 -4.57 4.73
C LYS A 224 -0.70 -4.13 3.31
N TYR A 225 -1.37 -3.08 2.85
CA TYR A 225 -0.99 -2.41 1.61
C TYR A 225 0.28 -1.61 1.87
N SER A 226 1.26 -1.72 0.97
CA SER A 226 2.50 -0.97 1.10
C SER A 226 2.26 0.53 1.24
N THR A 227 3.07 1.20 2.05
CA THR A 227 3.03 2.66 2.24
C THR A 227 3.57 3.46 1.06
N CYS A 228 4.20 2.83 0.05
CA CYS A 228 4.49 3.48 -1.24
C CYS A 228 3.27 3.53 -2.18
N LEU A 229 2.12 2.97 -1.77
CA LEU A 229 0.86 3.09 -2.50
C LEU A 229 0.03 4.28 -1.98
N ASP A 230 -0.89 4.78 -2.82
CA ASP A 230 -1.89 5.80 -2.45
C ASP A 230 -3.26 5.43 -3.04
N LEU A 231 -3.87 4.38 -2.48
CA LEU A 231 -5.08 3.76 -2.98
C LEU A 231 -6.33 4.40 -2.39
N SER A 232 -7.24 4.87 -3.25
CA SER A 232 -8.59 5.24 -2.87
C SER A 232 -9.40 4.00 -2.44
N THR A 233 -10.23 4.16 -1.42
CA THR A 233 -11.14 3.09 -0.97
C THR A 233 -12.60 3.46 -1.22
N GLU A 234 -13.45 2.45 -1.38
CA GLU A 234 -14.90 2.57 -1.46
C GLU A 234 -15.53 1.82 -0.28
N LEU A 235 -16.31 2.53 0.54
CA LEU A 235 -17.07 2.01 1.67
C LEU A 235 -18.58 2.17 1.39
N LYS A 236 -19.32 1.06 1.40
CA LYS A 236 -20.78 1.05 1.32
C LYS A 236 -21.38 0.58 2.63
N LEU A 237 -22.60 1.00 2.90
CA LEU A 237 -23.40 0.54 4.04
C LEU A 237 -24.80 0.17 3.55
N ALA A 238 -25.33 -0.93 4.04
CA ALA A 238 -26.72 -1.33 3.87
C ALA A 238 -27.32 -1.73 5.22
N ALA A 239 -28.64 -1.60 5.35
CA ALA A 239 -29.41 -2.07 6.51
C ALA A 239 -30.42 -3.13 6.07
N SER A 240 -30.60 -4.16 6.89
CA SER A 240 -31.60 -5.20 6.65
C SER A 240 -32.22 -5.70 7.96
N PRO A 241 -33.54 -5.52 8.18
CA PRO A 241 -34.45 -4.67 7.38
C PRO A 241 -34.18 -3.16 7.60
N ILE A 242 -34.66 -2.30 6.68
CA ILE A 242 -34.59 -0.84 6.81
C ILE A 242 -35.72 -0.24 7.67
N ALA A 243 -36.76 -1.03 7.95
CA ALA A 243 -37.88 -0.64 8.81
C ALA A 243 -38.03 -1.71 9.89
N VAL A 244 -38.10 -1.29 11.15
CA VAL A 244 -38.27 -2.17 12.31
C VAL A 244 -39.31 -1.59 13.26
N PRO A 245 -40.00 -2.43 14.05
CA PRO A 245 -40.71 -1.94 15.22
C PRO A 245 -39.75 -1.18 16.16
N VAL A 246 -40.27 -0.24 16.96
CA VAL A 246 -39.48 0.39 18.04
C VAL A 246 -38.79 -0.67 18.90
N GLY A 247 -37.45 -0.61 18.97
CA GLY A 247 -36.62 -1.60 19.67
C GLY A 247 -36.38 -2.92 18.94
N GLY A 248 -36.96 -3.09 17.76
CA GLY A 248 -36.68 -4.18 16.82
C GLY A 248 -35.24 -4.14 16.31
N THR A 249 -34.75 -5.26 15.81
CA THR A 249 -33.34 -5.39 15.39
C THR A 249 -33.20 -5.19 13.89
N THR A 250 -32.25 -4.33 13.50
CA THR A 250 -31.75 -4.23 12.12
C THR A 250 -30.27 -4.64 12.10
N THR A 251 -29.83 -5.27 11.03
CA THR A 251 -28.41 -5.57 10.81
C THR A 251 -27.83 -4.62 9.78
N LEU A 252 -26.77 -3.91 10.17
CA LEU A 252 -26.03 -3.00 9.31
C LEU A 252 -24.82 -3.75 8.76
N THR A 253 -24.69 -3.80 7.44
CA THR A 253 -23.57 -4.46 6.76
C THR A 253 -22.82 -3.42 5.94
N ALA A 254 -21.55 -3.22 6.25
CA ALA A 254 -20.62 -2.43 5.46
C ALA A 254 -19.77 -3.33 4.55
N THR A 255 -19.38 -2.80 3.39
CA THR A 255 -18.39 -3.41 2.50
C THR A 255 -17.30 -2.40 2.18
N LEU A 256 -16.04 -2.75 2.45
CA LEU A 256 -14.86 -1.95 2.20
C LEU A 256 -13.98 -2.62 1.15
N LYS A 257 -13.62 -1.87 0.10
CA LYS A 257 -12.70 -2.34 -0.93
C LYS A 257 -11.84 -1.20 -1.47
N VAL A 258 -10.80 -1.54 -2.22
CA VAL A 258 -10.07 -0.59 -3.07
C VAL A 258 -10.99 -0.16 -4.22
N VAL A 259 -10.96 1.11 -4.60
CA VAL A 259 -11.70 1.59 -5.79
C VAL A 259 -11.19 0.85 -7.03
N ASP A 260 -12.09 0.52 -7.95
CA ASP A 260 -11.75 -0.23 -9.15
C ASP A 260 -11.26 0.73 -10.26
N TYR A 261 -9.98 1.11 -10.17
CA TYR A 261 -9.30 1.92 -11.19
C TYR A 261 -8.27 1.07 -11.92
N ASP A 262 -8.20 1.21 -13.24
CA ASP A 262 -7.21 0.51 -14.09
C ASP A 262 -5.76 0.75 -13.62
N SER A 263 -5.47 1.94 -13.08
CA SER A 263 -4.15 2.29 -12.54
C SER A 263 -3.73 1.47 -11.32
N TYR A 264 -4.67 0.80 -10.65
CA TYR A 264 -4.39 -0.07 -9.51
C TYR A 264 -4.17 -1.53 -9.91
N VAL A 265 -4.28 -1.84 -11.21
CA VAL A 265 -3.97 -3.16 -11.79
C VAL A 265 -4.73 -4.26 -11.03
N LEU A 266 -4.06 -5.24 -10.44
CA LEU A 266 -4.71 -6.34 -9.73
C LEU A 266 -5.28 -5.95 -8.37
N LEU A 267 -4.95 -4.76 -7.86
CA LEU A 267 -5.51 -4.26 -6.60
C LEU A 267 -6.87 -3.57 -6.78
N GLY A 268 -7.25 -3.23 -8.02
CA GLY A 268 -8.56 -2.63 -8.31
C GLY A 268 -9.70 -3.52 -7.81
N GLY A 269 -10.61 -2.94 -7.02
CA GLY A 269 -11.77 -3.67 -6.49
C GLY A 269 -11.49 -4.66 -5.36
N ASN A 270 -10.23 -4.82 -4.92
CA ASN A 270 -9.88 -5.79 -3.89
C ASN A 270 -10.59 -5.52 -2.55
N PRO A 271 -11.16 -6.56 -1.91
CA PRO A 271 -11.77 -6.39 -0.59
C PRO A 271 -10.68 -6.08 0.46
N ILE A 272 -10.98 -5.16 1.37
CA ILE A 272 -10.05 -4.77 2.45
C ILE A 272 -10.55 -5.38 3.76
N SER A 273 -9.89 -6.45 4.20
CA SER A 273 -10.28 -7.24 5.38
C SER A 273 -9.38 -6.97 6.59
N GLY A 274 -9.88 -7.26 7.78
CA GLY A 274 -9.08 -7.13 9.02
C GLY A 274 -8.74 -5.69 9.38
N ARG A 275 -9.54 -4.71 8.91
CA ARG A 275 -9.42 -3.30 9.29
C ARG A 275 -10.56 -2.89 10.21
N ILE A 276 -10.42 -1.73 10.83
CA ILE A 276 -11.45 -1.20 11.73
C ILE A 276 -12.39 -0.30 10.92
N VAL A 277 -13.63 -0.77 10.76
CA VAL A 277 -14.75 0.05 10.28
C VAL A 277 -15.61 0.43 11.47
N THR A 278 -15.94 1.70 11.63
CA THR A 278 -16.73 2.22 12.75
C THR A 278 -18.13 2.59 12.29
N LEU A 279 -19.16 2.12 13.00
CA LEU A 279 -20.52 2.58 12.79
C LEU A 279 -20.76 3.87 13.58
N GLN A 280 -21.34 4.86 12.92
CA GLN A 280 -21.82 6.10 13.52
C GLN A 280 -23.32 6.24 13.30
N ARG A 281 -23.99 6.98 14.18
CA ARG A 281 -25.42 7.29 14.08
C ARG A 281 -25.74 8.74 14.40
N ARG A 282 -26.90 9.20 13.96
CA ARG A 282 -27.51 10.48 14.34
C ARG A 282 -29.03 10.46 14.17
N ALA A 283 -29.72 11.46 14.72
CA ALA A 283 -31.11 11.71 14.38
C ALA A 283 -31.22 12.22 12.92
N PRO A 284 -32.30 11.92 12.19
CA PRO A 284 -32.50 12.40 10.83
C PRO A 284 -32.33 13.92 10.71
N GLY A 285 -31.53 14.36 9.74
CA GLY A 285 -31.21 15.77 9.50
C GLY A 285 -30.27 16.45 10.51
N ALA A 286 -29.85 15.77 11.58
CA ALA A 286 -28.86 16.33 12.51
C ALA A 286 -27.48 16.46 11.85
N THR A 287 -26.61 17.36 12.34
CA THR A 287 -25.25 17.53 11.80
C THR A 287 -24.20 16.72 12.58
N GLY A 288 -24.42 16.49 13.88
CA GLY A 288 -23.53 15.75 14.75
C GLY A 288 -23.68 14.23 14.60
N TRP A 289 -22.55 13.53 14.54
CA TRP A 289 -22.49 12.07 14.51
C TRP A 289 -21.96 11.52 15.83
N THR A 290 -22.60 10.46 16.33
CA THR A 290 -22.16 9.73 17.53
C THR A 290 -21.63 8.36 17.12
N THR A 291 -20.44 8.01 17.59
CA THR A 291 -19.88 6.66 17.41
C THR A 291 -20.71 5.64 18.16
N VAL A 292 -21.15 4.59 17.44
CA VAL A 292 -21.83 3.43 18.01
C VAL A 292 -20.80 2.39 18.46
N GLY A 293 -19.84 2.07 17.60
CA GLY A 293 -18.78 1.10 17.87
C GLY A 293 -18.11 0.59 16.61
N ALA A 294 -17.06 -0.21 16.77
CA ALA A 294 -16.44 -0.94 15.67
C ALA A 294 -17.40 -2.02 15.14
N MET A 295 -17.42 -2.21 13.83
CA MET A 295 -18.16 -3.28 13.15
C MET A 295 -17.23 -4.49 13.01
N PRO A 296 -17.50 -5.63 13.68
CA PRO A 296 -16.75 -6.88 13.45
C PRO A 296 -16.76 -7.33 11.99
N ALA A 297 -15.76 -8.12 11.60
CA ALA A 297 -15.72 -8.74 10.28
C ALA A 297 -16.94 -9.66 10.04
N GLY A 298 -17.55 -9.54 8.87
CA GLY A 298 -18.63 -10.40 8.40
C GLY A 298 -18.12 -11.68 7.74
N ALA A 299 -19.04 -12.45 7.15
CA ALA A 299 -18.70 -13.72 6.50
C ALA A 299 -17.95 -13.55 5.17
N GLY A 300 -18.16 -12.43 4.47
CA GLY A 300 -17.48 -12.11 3.21
C GLY A 300 -16.23 -11.24 3.42
N ALA A 301 -15.25 -11.38 2.53
CA ALA A 301 -14.08 -10.51 2.52
C ALA A 301 -14.47 -9.04 2.36
N GLY A 302 -13.82 -8.17 3.13
CA GLY A 302 -14.14 -6.75 3.19
C GLY A 302 -15.51 -6.43 3.77
N SER A 303 -16.25 -7.41 4.31
CA SER A 303 -17.54 -7.19 4.96
C SER A 303 -17.37 -6.93 6.45
N TYR A 304 -18.19 -6.03 6.98
CA TYR A 304 -18.26 -5.70 8.41
C TYR A 304 -19.71 -5.58 8.83
N ILE A 305 -20.09 -6.12 9.98
CA ILE A 305 -21.51 -6.19 10.41
C ILE A 305 -21.70 -5.66 11.83
N LEU A 306 -22.82 -4.98 12.09
CA LEU A 306 -23.24 -4.62 13.45
C LEU A 306 -24.76 -4.53 13.53
N SER A 307 -25.37 -5.22 14.50
CA SER A 307 -26.82 -5.14 14.73
C SER A 307 -27.18 -3.98 15.66
N GLN A 308 -28.30 -3.32 15.40
CA GLN A 308 -28.79 -2.17 16.16
C GLN A 308 -30.28 -2.31 16.48
N ARG A 309 -30.71 -1.65 17.57
CA ARG A 309 -32.11 -1.62 18.03
C ARG A 309 -32.60 -0.17 18.19
N PRO A 310 -32.87 0.55 17.09
CA PRO A 310 -33.30 1.94 17.16
C PRO A 310 -34.65 2.08 17.86
N GLN A 311 -34.80 3.15 18.65
CA GLN A 311 -36.07 3.50 19.33
C GLN A 311 -36.86 4.58 18.57
N VAL A 312 -36.17 5.29 17.68
CA VAL A 312 -36.69 6.34 16.80
C VAL A 312 -36.00 6.21 15.45
N ASP A 313 -36.53 6.83 14.41
CA ASP A 313 -35.86 6.94 13.13
C ASP A 313 -34.42 7.40 13.33
N THR A 314 -33.47 6.67 12.74
CA THR A 314 -32.04 6.86 12.98
C THR A 314 -31.30 6.76 11.66
N GLU A 315 -30.42 7.73 11.41
CA GLU A 315 -29.47 7.70 10.30
C GLU A 315 -28.16 7.07 10.75
N TYR A 316 -27.62 6.17 9.93
CA TYR A 316 -26.36 5.46 10.14
C TYR A 316 -25.38 5.73 9.01
N ARG A 317 -24.08 5.70 9.32
CA ARG A 317 -23.00 5.62 8.32
C ARG A 317 -21.85 4.77 8.86
N ALA A 318 -21.12 4.13 7.97
CA ALA A 318 -19.86 3.46 8.29
C ALA A 318 -18.69 4.41 7.97
N VAL A 319 -17.63 4.35 8.78
CA VAL A 319 -16.42 5.15 8.60
C VAL A 319 -15.21 4.24 8.65
N PHE A 320 -14.34 4.35 7.65
CA PHE A 320 -13.02 3.76 7.61
C PHE A 320 -11.97 4.88 7.69
N THR A 321 -11.25 4.96 8.81
CA THR A 321 -10.20 5.96 8.99
C THR A 321 -8.92 5.49 8.30
N LYS A 322 -8.23 6.41 7.62
CA LYS A 322 -6.92 6.13 7.00
C LYS A 322 -5.96 5.50 8.02
N PRO A 323 -5.42 4.29 7.78
CA PRO A 323 -4.34 3.73 8.58
C PRO A 323 -3.04 4.53 8.38
N ALA A 324 -2.22 4.63 9.43
CA ALA A 324 -0.96 5.39 9.38
C ALA A 324 0.18 4.61 8.70
N ASP A 325 0.06 3.30 8.63
CA ASP A 325 1.10 2.34 8.22
C ASP A 325 0.72 1.59 6.93
N GLU A 326 -0.19 2.13 6.13
CA GLU A 326 -0.56 1.57 4.83
C GLU A 326 -0.86 2.65 3.80
N GLY A 327 -0.71 2.29 2.52
CA GLY A 327 -1.05 3.13 1.37
C GLY A 327 -2.55 3.21 1.06
N LEU A 328 -3.43 3.16 2.06
CA LEU A 328 -4.89 3.28 1.89
C LEU A 328 -5.38 4.67 2.28
N LYS A 329 -6.38 5.19 1.56
CA LYS A 329 -7.15 6.37 1.98
C LYS A 329 -8.31 5.96 2.89
N GLY A 330 -8.74 6.88 3.76
CA GLY A 330 -9.96 6.70 4.53
C GLY A 330 -11.19 6.99 3.66
N ASP A 331 -12.34 6.45 4.05
CA ASP A 331 -13.62 6.70 3.37
C ASP A 331 -14.80 6.67 4.36
N THR A 332 -15.92 7.27 3.96
CA THR A 332 -17.17 7.32 4.72
C THR A 332 -18.32 6.93 3.82
N ALA A 333 -19.07 5.90 4.22
CA ALA A 333 -20.22 5.44 3.44
C ALA A 333 -21.31 6.52 3.34
N PRO A 334 -22.12 6.49 2.26
CA PRO A 334 -23.40 7.19 2.22
C PRO A 334 -24.28 6.85 3.43
N THR A 335 -25.10 7.80 3.85
CA THR A 335 -26.04 7.62 4.97
C THR A 335 -27.16 6.64 4.62
N VAL A 336 -27.47 5.74 5.55
CA VAL A 336 -28.65 4.85 5.50
C VAL A 336 -29.60 5.22 6.62
N THR A 337 -30.89 5.37 6.30
CA THR A 337 -31.94 5.63 7.31
C THR A 337 -32.62 4.32 7.69
N VAL A 338 -32.75 4.06 8.99
CA VAL A 338 -33.57 2.98 9.53
C VAL A 338 -34.77 3.60 10.22
N TYR A 339 -35.96 3.19 9.78
CA TYR A 339 -37.23 3.68 10.30
C TYR A 339 -37.68 2.82 11.49
N ALA A 340 -38.00 3.46 12.61
CA ALA A 340 -38.50 2.81 13.82
C ALA A 340 -39.98 3.15 13.97
N SER A 341 -40.86 2.28 13.45
CA SER A 341 -42.30 2.49 13.54
C SER A 341 -42.85 1.92 14.85
N THR A 342 -43.71 2.66 15.53
CA THR A 342 -44.57 2.06 16.56
C THR A 342 -45.57 1.15 15.86
N CYS A 343 -45.47 -0.17 16.06
CA CYS A 343 -46.56 -1.04 15.69
C CYS A 343 -47.76 -0.68 16.58
N THR A 344 -48.70 0.10 16.07
CA THR A 344 -50.06 0.09 16.59
C THR A 344 -50.62 -1.27 16.25
N ALA A 345 -50.68 -2.18 17.22
CA ALA A 345 -51.48 -3.38 17.10
C ALA A 345 -52.87 -2.92 16.64
N ALA A 346 -53.28 -3.31 15.44
CA ALA A 346 -54.66 -3.10 15.02
C ALA A 346 -55.51 -3.81 16.09
N ALA A 347 -56.30 -3.04 16.84
CA ALA A 347 -57.25 -3.61 17.79
C ALA A 347 -58.05 -4.66 17.02
N ALA A 348 -58.04 -5.91 17.51
CA ALA A 348 -58.69 -7.02 16.84
C ALA A 348 -60.20 -6.75 16.73
N THR A 349 -60.65 -6.12 15.65
CA THR A 349 -62.05 -6.10 15.26
C THR A 349 -62.37 -7.46 14.64
N THR A 350 -63.33 -8.15 15.24
CA THR A 350 -63.70 -9.56 15.12
C THR A 350 -64.14 -10.06 13.73
N SER A 351 -63.76 -9.45 12.62
CA SER A 351 -64.30 -9.87 11.31
C SER A 351 -63.45 -9.61 10.06
N THR A 352 -62.19 -9.16 10.18
CA THR A 352 -61.32 -9.09 9.00
C THR A 352 -59.91 -9.57 9.32
N ILE A 353 -59.41 -10.52 8.52
CA ILE A 353 -58.02 -10.98 8.55
C ILE A 353 -57.16 -9.81 8.11
N ALA A 354 -56.72 -8.99 9.06
CA ALA A 354 -55.71 -7.98 8.82
C ALA A 354 -54.39 -8.70 8.56
N VAL A 355 -53.77 -8.39 7.44
CA VAL A 355 -52.41 -8.84 7.11
C VAL A 355 -51.51 -8.47 8.30
N PRO A 356 -50.85 -9.44 8.95
CA PRO A 356 -49.99 -9.15 10.09
C PRO A 356 -48.88 -8.23 9.62
N CYS A 357 -48.45 -7.31 10.49
CA CYS A 357 -47.20 -6.59 10.29
C CYS A 357 -46.11 -7.65 10.02
N LEU A 358 -45.51 -7.59 8.83
CA LEU A 358 -44.44 -8.48 8.37
C LEU A 358 -43.19 -8.34 9.25
#